data_AF-A0A7U9R4Y8-F1
#
_entry.id   AF-A0A7U9R4Y8-F1
#
_cell.length_a   1.000
_cell.length_b   1.000
_cell.length_c   1.000
_cell.angle_alpha   90.00
_cell.angle_beta   90.00
_cell.angle_gamma   90.00
#
_symmetry.space_group_name_H-M   'P 1'
#
loop_
_entity.id
_entity.type
_entity.pdbx_description
1 polymer ?
#
loop_
_entity_poly.entity_id
_entity_poly.type
_entity_poly.pdbx_seq_one_letter_code
_entity_poly.pdbx_strand_id
1 'polypeptide(L)'
;MRSTEDFQQAEVVWLMYDKDDFPLDNFDNTQYSAEGKTGTRQYRVAWSNECIELWFLLHFQDLSVNVGRERYRELLKEYCQYEKNMKTIFEILRDKTDVAIARAKRQYETYGNIAPSQMCPATRVYQLIEELQRYMQP
;
A
#
# COMPACT_ATOMS: atom_id res chain seq x y z
N MET A 1 19.24 -9.65 -21.89
CA MET A 1 18.00 -10.16 -21.28
C MET A 1 18.44 -11.13 -20.19
N ARG A 2 18.36 -10.76 -18.90
CA ARG A 2 18.77 -11.68 -17.82
C ARG A 2 17.72 -12.78 -17.71
N SER A 3 18.16 -14.04 -17.70
CA SER A 3 17.27 -15.19 -17.59
C SER A 3 16.59 -15.20 -16.22
N THR A 4 15.40 -15.79 -16.15
CA THR A 4 14.59 -15.95 -14.93
C THR A 4 15.22 -16.86 -13.87
N GLU A 5 16.46 -17.28 -14.06
CA GLU A 5 17.19 -18.25 -13.24
C GLU A 5 18.10 -17.61 -12.18
N ASP A 6 18.35 -16.30 -12.25
CA ASP A 6 19.26 -15.58 -11.34
C ASP A 6 18.65 -15.14 -10.00
N PHE A 7 17.35 -15.33 -9.81
CA PHE A 7 16.70 -15.10 -8.51
C PHE A 7 16.42 -16.45 -7.87
N GLN A 8 17.00 -16.72 -6.69
CA GLN A 8 16.49 -17.77 -5.80
C GLN A 8 14.96 -17.66 -5.78
N GLN A 9 14.26 -18.74 -6.11
CA GLN A 9 12.81 -18.69 -6.30
C GLN A 9 12.15 -18.20 -5.01
N ALA A 10 11.67 -16.95 -4.99
CA ALA A 10 10.97 -16.41 -3.85
C ALA A 10 9.71 -17.24 -3.57
N GLU A 11 9.57 -17.71 -2.33
CA GLU A 11 8.40 -18.46 -1.87
C GLU A 11 7.15 -17.56 -1.82
N VAL A 12 7.34 -16.29 -1.44
CA VAL A 12 6.28 -15.28 -1.39
C VAL A 12 6.62 -14.12 -2.31
N VAL A 13 5.68 -13.76 -3.20
CA VAL A 13 5.79 -12.63 -4.11
C VAL A 13 4.71 -11.60 -3.78
N TRP A 14 5.11 -10.36 -3.53
CA TRP A 14 4.19 -9.25 -3.28
C TRP A 14 4.01 -8.40 -4.53
N LEU A 15 2.75 -8.14 -4.89
CA LEU A 15 2.38 -7.15 -5.91
C LEU A 15 1.96 -5.87 -5.20
N MET A 16 2.69 -4.79 -5.44
CA MET A 16 2.38 -3.47 -4.90
C MET A 16 2.00 -2.52 -6.03
N TYR A 17 0.81 -1.92 -5.94
CA TYR A 17 0.24 -1.07 -6.97
C TYR A 17 -0.76 -0.10 -6.36
N ASP A 18 -0.95 1.06 -6.96
CA ASP A 18 -2.06 1.93 -6.61
C ASP A 18 -3.24 1.76 -7.59
N LYS A 19 -4.42 2.29 -7.23
CA LYS A 19 -5.56 2.30 -8.14
C LYS A 19 -5.30 3.15 -9.37
N ASP A 20 -4.41 4.13 -9.29
CA ASP A 20 -4.24 5.18 -10.29
C ASP A 20 -5.54 5.66 -10.99
N ASP A 21 -5.45 5.76 -12.30
CA ASP A 21 -6.52 5.83 -13.27
C ASP A 21 -6.87 4.43 -13.83
N PHE A 22 -6.39 3.34 -13.19
CA PHE A 22 -6.68 1.98 -13.63
C PHE A 22 -8.18 1.68 -13.56
N PRO A 23 -8.73 0.99 -14.58
CA PRO A 23 -10.11 0.51 -14.54
C PRO A 23 -10.40 -0.30 -13.27
N LEU A 24 -11.59 -0.11 -12.70
CA LEU A 24 -11.99 -0.78 -11.44
C LEU A 24 -11.83 -2.29 -11.54
N ASP A 25 -12.28 -2.88 -12.65
CA ASP A 25 -12.17 -4.31 -12.91
C ASP A 25 -10.71 -4.78 -12.94
N ASN A 26 -9.78 -3.99 -13.50
CA ASN A 26 -8.37 -4.36 -13.54
C ASN A 26 -7.75 -4.33 -12.13
N PHE A 27 -8.10 -3.33 -11.33
CA PHE A 27 -7.63 -3.20 -9.95
C PHE A 27 -8.08 -4.38 -9.08
N ASP A 28 -9.37 -4.72 -9.15
CA ASP A 28 -9.98 -5.81 -8.38
C ASP A 28 -9.51 -7.19 -8.87
N ASN A 29 -9.52 -7.42 -10.19
CA ASN A 29 -9.08 -8.68 -10.77
C ASN A 29 -7.60 -8.97 -10.48
N THR A 30 -6.74 -7.94 -10.38
CA THR A 30 -5.34 -8.11 -10.02
C THR A 30 -5.20 -8.72 -8.62
N GLN A 31 -5.96 -8.21 -7.64
CA GLN A 31 -5.98 -8.79 -6.29
C GLN A 31 -6.45 -10.24 -6.34
N TYR A 32 -7.66 -10.48 -6.86
CA TYR A 32 -8.28 -11.80 -6.80
C TYR A 32 -7.49 -12.85 -7.59
N SER A 33 -6.93 -12.48 -8.74
CA SER A 33 -6.10 -13.39 -9.54
C SER A 33 -4.77 -13.71 -8.88
N ALA A 34 -4.15 -12.75 -8.20
CA ALA A 34 -2.92 -12.98 -7.47
C ALA A 34 -3.18 -13.89 -6.25
N GLU A 35 -4.13 -13.53 -5.39
CA GLU A 35 -4.40 -14.27 -4.15
C GLU A 35 -5.06 -15.64 -4.38
N GLY A 36 -5.79 -15.80 -5.49
CA GLY A 36 -6.35 -17.07 -5.92
C GLY A 36 -5.35 -18.01 -6.61
N LYS A 37 -4.12 -17.56 -6.89
CA LYS A 37 -3.14 -18.36 -7.63
C LYS A 37 -2.59 -19.48 -6.76
N THR A 38 -2.81 -20.72 -7.22
CA THR A 38 -2.25 -21.93 -6.59
C THR A 38 -0.94 -22.34 -7.25
N GLY A 39 0.05 -22.76 -6.48
CA GLY A 39 1.32 -23.25 -7.00
C GLY A 39 2.39 -23.33 -5.92
N THR A 40 3.65 -23.47 -6.33
CA THR A 40 4.81 -23.48 -5.42
C THR A 40 5.16 -22.11 -4.84
N ARG A 41 4.50 -21.04 -5.31
CA ARG A 41 4.70 -19.67 -4.84
C ARG A 41 3.38 -19.09 -4.35
N GLN A 42 3.44 -18.42 -3.21
CA GLN A 42 2.34 -17.62 -2.69
C GLN A 42 2.43 -16.21 -3.27
N TYR A 43 1.31 -15.70 -3.77
CA TYR A 43 1.20 -14.31 -4.21
C TYR A 43 0.34 -13.54 -3.20
N ARG A 44 0.80 -12.34 -2.84
CA ARG A 44 0.09 -11.42 -1.95
C ARG A 44 0.04 -10.04 -2.61
N VAL A 45 -0.95 -9.23 -2.23
CA VAL A 45 -1.08 -7.88 -2.78
C VAL A 45 -1.08 -6.82 -1.69
N ALA A 46 -0.50 -5.66 -2.04
CA ALA A 46 -0.46 -4.48 -1.19
C ALA A 46 -0.80 -3.27 -2.05
N TRP A 47 -2.07 -2.85 -2.04
CA TRP A 47 -2.53 -1.74 -2.86
C TRP A 47 -2.84 -0.49 -2.06
N SER A 48 -2.93 0.65 -2.74
CA SER A 48 -3.42 1.91 -2.17
C SER A 48 -4.49 2.54 -3.07
N ASN A 49 -5.60 2.96 -2.48
CA ASN A 49 -6.74 3.57 -3.17
C ASN A 49 -7.00 4.96 -2.55
N GLU A 50 -6.68 6.06 -3.24
CA GLU A 50 -6.36 6.13 -4.66
C GLU A 50 -4.87 5.91 -5.01
N CYS A 51 -3.95 6.45 -4.21
CA CYS A 51 -2.50 6.44 -4.50
C CYS A 51 -1.65 6.18 -3.26
N ILE A 52 -0.36 5.92 -3.44
CA ILE A 52 0.57 5.60 -2.33
C ILE A 52 0.71 6.74 -1.31
N GLU A 53 0.45 7.99 -1.70
CA GLU A 53 0.48 9.13 -0.78
C GLU A 53 -0.52 9.00 0.39
N LEU A 54 -1.60 8.22 0.25
CA LEU A 54 -2.47 7.87 1.38
C LEU A 54 -1.67 7.19 2.50
N TRP A 55 -0.83 6.21 2.16
CA TRP A 55 0.01 5.53 3.15
C TRP A 55 0.95 6.51 3.87
N PHE A 56 1.55 7.45 3.14
CA PHE A 56 2.40 8.48 3.75
C PHE A 56 1.61 9.38 4.68
N LEU A 57 0.42 9.82 4.27
CA LEU A 57 -0.42 10.72 5.05
C LEU A 57 -0.89 10.09 6.37
N LEU A 58 -1.16 8.78 6.36
CA LEU A 58 -1.56 8.03 7.54
C LEU A 58 -0.49 8.01 8.64
N HIS A 59 0.76 8.40 8.38
CA HIS A 59 1.76 8.60 9.43
C HIS A 59 1.50 9.87 10.26
N PHE A 60 0.83 10.87 9.68
CA PHE A 60 0.58 12.16 10.31
C PHE A 60 -0.84 12.26 10.86
N GLN A 61 -1.84 11.86 10.08
CA GLN A 61 -3.24 12.00 10.46
C GLN A 61 -4.13 10.86 9.93
N ASP A 62 -5.32 10.74 10.53
CA ASP A 62 -6.40 9.95 9.96
C ASP A 62 -7.02 10.66 8.75
N LEU A 63 -7.59 9.87 7.83
CA LEU A 63 -8.28 10.42 6.66
C LEU A 63 -9.52 9.57 6.34
N SER A 64 -10.70 10.04 6.70
CA SER A 64 -11.95 9.30 6.51
C SER A 64 -12.72 9.67 5.24
N VAL A 65 -12.34 10.77 4.58
CA VAL A 65 -13.03 11.30 3.40
C VAL A 65 -12.14 11.16 2.18
N ASN A 66 -12.72 10.72 1.06
CA ASN A 66 -12.02 10.75 -0.23
C ASN A 66 -11.89 12.20 -0.69
N VAL A 67 -10.70 12.76 -0.50
CA VAL A 67 -10.34 14.13 -0.91
C VAL A 67 -9.58 14.18 -2.23
N GLY A 68 -9.30 13.02 -2.83
CA GLY A 68 -8.52 12.90 -4.07
C GLY A 68 -7.01 13.07 -3.88
N ARG A 69 -6.27 12.61 -4.90
CA ARG A 69 -4.79 12.52 -4.91
C ARG A 69 -4.07 13.85 -4.69
N GLU A 70 -4.55 14.92 -5.31
CA GLU A 70 -3.91 16.23 -5.20
C GLU A 70 -3.96 16.76 -3.78
N ARG A 71 -5.09 16.55 -3.07
CA ARG A 71 -5.21 16.96 -1.68
C ARG A 71 -4.28 16.19 -0.75
N TYR A 72 -3.98 14.91 -1.03
CA TYR A 72 -2.99 14.16 -0.25
C TYR A 72 -1.61 14.82 -0.32
N ARG A 73 -1.20 15.25 -1.52
CA ARG A 73 0.10 15.91 -1.73
C ARG A 73 0.15 17.27 -1.05
N GLU A 74 -0.92 18.05 -1.10
CA GLU A 74 -1.01 19.33 -0.37
C GLU A 74 -0.84 19.12 1.13
N LEU A 75 -1.58 18.17 1.72
CA LEU A 75 -1.47 17.86 3.15
C LEU A 75 -0.07 17.37 3.51
N LEU A 76 0.55 16.52 2.68
CA LEU A 76 1.91 16.06 2.92
C LEU A 76 2.95 17.20 2.81
N LYS A 77 2.72 18.20 1.95
CA LYS A 77 3.55 19.41 1.91
C LYS A 77 3.46 20.19 3.21
N GLU A 78 2.28 20.27 3.82
CA GLU A 78 2.08 20.92 5.12
C GLU A 78 2.82 20.19 6.26
N TYR A 79 2.88 18.85 6.24
CA TYR A 79 3.54 18.07 7.30
C TYR A 79 5.06 17.92 7.14
N CYS A 80 5.54 17.71 5.91
CA CYS A 80 6.92 17.32 5.68
C CYS A 80 7.51 17.84 4.36
N GLN A 81 6.90 18.87 3.75
CA GLN A 81 7.36 19.44 2.48
C GLN A 81 7.53 18.38 1.37
N TYR A 82 6.62 17.41 1.32
CA TYR A 82 6.70 16.28 0.39
C TYR A 82 6.77 16.72 -1.08
N GLU A 83 7.66 16.05 -1.82
CA GLU A 83 7.75 16.09 -3.27
C GLU A 83 7.85 14.67 -3.85
N LYS A 84 7.38 14.48 -5.08
CA LYS A 84 7.49 13.20 -5.76
C LYS A 84 8.97 12.81 -5.89
N ASN A 85 9.29 11.56 -5.54
CA ASN A 85 10.66 11.03 -5.51
C ASN A 85 11.56 11.60 -4.38
N MET A 86 10.98 12.18 -3.33
CA MET A 86 11.73 12.58 -2.13
C MET A 86 12.48 11.39 -1.52
N LYS A 87 13.82 11.45 -1.51
CA LYS A 87 14.68 10.33 -1.05
C LYS A 87 14.64 10.10 0.46
N THR A 88 14.30 11.13 1.22
CA THR A 88 14.28 11.11 2.70
C THR A 88 12.90 10.73 3.26
N ILE A 89 11.92 10.40 2.41
CA ILE A 89 10.56 10.10 2.86
C ILE A 89 10.53 8.96 3.87
N PHE A 90 11.33 7.90 3.68
CA PHE A 90 11.40 6.79 4.62
C PHE A 90 11.87 7.23 6.02
N GLU A 91 12.90 8.06 6.09
CA GLU A 91 13.46 8.56 7.35
C GLU A 91 12.46 9.43 8.12
N ILE A 92 11.62 10.18 7.41
CA ILE A 92 10.58 11.01 8.00
C ILE A 92 9.44 10.17 8.59
N LEU A 93 9.14 9.04 7.95
CA LEU A 93 7.98 8.21 8.26
C LEU A 93 8.27 7.10 9.28
N ARG A 94 9.50 6.55 9.30
CA ARG A 94 9.85 5.30 10.03
C ARG A 94 9.42 5.27 11.50
N ASP A 95 9.54 6.38 12.22
CA ASP A 95 9.23 6.41 13.66
C ASP A 95 7.73 6.42 13.95
N LYS A 96 6.90 6.68 12.92
CA LYS A 96 5.43 6.69 13.01
C LYS A 96 4.79 5.52 12.27
N THR A 97 5.57 4.55 11.79
CA THR A 97 5.06 3.45 10.97
C THR A 97 4.00 2.63 11.71
N ASP A 98 4.17 2.33 13.00
CA ASP A 98 3.18 1.57 13.76
C ASP A 98 1.85 2.34 13.92
N VAL A 99 1.92 3.68 14.01
CA VAL A 99 0.73 4.55 14.02
C VAL A 99 0.01 4.47 12.67
N ALA A 100 0.75 4.52 11.56
CA ALA A 100 0.17 4.39 10.22
C ALA A 100 -0.47 3.02 10.00
N ILE A 101 0.16 1.93 10.48
CA ILE A 101 -0.40 0.57 10.45
C ILE A 101 -1.74 0.54 11.18
N ALA A 102 -1.80 1.07 12.42
CA ALA A 102 -3.02 1.05 13.22
C ALA A 102 -4.15 1.85 12.55
N ARG A 103 -3.86 3.01 11.98
CA ARG A 103 -4.84 3.82 11.25
C ARG A 103 -5.33 3.14 9.97
N ALA A 104 -4.41 2.57 9.18
CA ALA A 104 -4.73 1.89 7.94
C ALA A 104 -5.60 0.64 8.17
N LYS A 105 -5.29 -0.16 9.20
CA LYS A 105 -6.10 -1.32 9.61
C LYS A 105 -7.51 -0.91 10.00
N ARG A 106 -7.62 0.07 10.91
CA ARG A 106 -8.92 0.58 11.35
C ARG A 106 -9.74 1.09 10.16
N GLN A 107 -9.14 1.87 9.27
CA GLN A 107 -9.81 2.36 8.06
C GLN A 107 -10.26 1.20 7.17
N TYR A 108 -9.38 0.24 6.89
CA TYR A 108 -9.70 -0.93 6.05
C TYR A 108 -10.87 -1.74 6.61
N GLU A 109 -10.89 -1.99 7.93
CA GLU A 109 -11.95 -2.76 8.59
C GLU A 109 -13.33 -2.09 8.50
N THR A 110 -13.41 -0.75 8.40
CA THR A 110 -14.70 -0.04 8.27
C THR A 110 -15.44 -0.34 6.97
N TYR A 111 -14.73 -0.80 5.93
CA TYR A 111 -15.34 -1.09 4.63
C TYR A 111 -16.03 -2.46 4.57
N GLY A 112 -15.75 -3.37 5.51
CA GLY A 112 -16.32 -4.71 5.50
C GLY A 112 -15.95 -5.50 4.22
N ASN A 113 -16.95 -6.06 3.55
CA ASN A 113 -16.76 -6.96 2.40
C ASN A 113 -17.18 -6.32 1.06
N ILE A 114 -16.66 -5.13 0.77
CA ILE A 114 -16.82 -4.49 -0.56
C ILE A 114 -15.59 -4.74 -1.43
N ALA A 115 -15.69 -4.42 -2.72
CA ALA A 115 -14.55 -4.60 -3.63
C ALA A 115 -13.41 -3.60 -3.32
N PRO A 116 -12.13 -3.99 -3.47
CA PRO A 116 -10.98 -3.11 -3.25
C PRO A 116 -11.07 -1.74 -3.96
N SER A 117 -11.55 -1.73 -5.19
CA SER A 117 -11.72 -0.53 -6.01
C SER A 117 -12.70 0.48 -5.41
N GLN A 118 -13.64 0.00 -4.58
CA GLN A 118 -14.65 0.79 -3.88
C GLN A 118 -14.20 1.25 -2.49
N MET A 119 -13.12 0.69 -1.95
CA MET A 119 -12.54 1.09 -0.67
C MET A 119 -11.70 2.36 -0.85
N CYS A 120 -12.33 3.54 -0.83
CA CYS A 120 -11.63 4.81 -1.03
C CYS A 120 -12.05 5.87 0.00
N PRO A 121 -11.12 6.39 0.83
CA PRO A 121 -9.70 6.03 0.91
C PRO A 121 -9.45 4.71 1.66
N ALA A 122 -8.58 3.84 1.12
CA ALA A 122 -8.06 2.69 1.86
C ALA A 122 -6.70 2.25 1.32
N THR A 123 -5.92 1.53 2.13
CA THR A 123 -4.65 0.95 1.70
C THR A 123 -4.40 -0.38 2.39
N ARG A 124 -3.87 -1.37 1.65
CA ARG A 124 -3.33 -2.63 2.16
C ARG A 124 -1.81 -2.62 2.31
N VAL A 125 -1.16 -1.47 2.08
CA VAL A 125 0.30 -1.32 2.24
C VAL A 125 0.76 -1.72 3.65
N TYR A 126 -0.08 -1.50 4.67
CA TYR A 126 0.22 -1.93 6.04
C TYR A 126 0.54 -3.44 6.13
N GLN A 127 -0.13 -4.30 5.35
CA GLN A 127 0.09 -5.75 5.40
C GLN A 127 1.49 -6.13 4.88
N LEU A 128 1.96 -5.43 3.84
CA LEU A 128 3.32 -5.60 3.34
C LEU A 128 4.35 -5.11 4.36
N ILE A 129 4.10 -3.96 4.98
CA ILE A 129 5.02 -3.40 5.97
C ILE A 129 5.11 -4.29 7.21
N GLU A 130 4.00 -4.82 7.70
CA GLU A 130 3.98 -5.81 8.79
C GLU A 130 4.77 -7.07 8.43
N GLU A 131 4.67 -7.55 7.20
CA GLU A 131 5.47 -8.69 6.74
C GLU A 131 6.96 -8.35 6.73
N LEU A 132 7.34 -7.20 6.18
CA LEU A 132 8.73 -6.75 6.14
C LEU A 132 9.32 -6.56 7.55
N GLN A 133 8.54 -5.99 8.49
CA GLN A 133 8.97 -5.80 9.88
C GLN A 133 9.35 -7.12 10.57
N ARG A 134 8.76 -8.26 10.19
CA ARG A 134 9.14 -9.59 10.71
C ARG A 134 10.57 -9.98 10.40
N TYR A 135 11.13 -9.47 9.29
CA TYR A 135 12.51 -9.72 8.88
C TYR A 135 13.49 -8.65 9.37
N MET A 136 12.99 -7.55 9.95
CA MET A 136 13.82 -6.47 10.49
C MET A 136 14.11 -6.64 11.98
N GLN A 137 13.50 -7.64 12.63
CA GLN A 137 13.80 -8.01 14.01
C GLN A 137 15.06 -8.88 14.03
N PRO A 138 16.01 -8.63 14.95
CA PRO A 138 17.29 -9.36 15.03
C PRO A 138 17.13 -10.84 15.40
#